data_AF-A0A9X8DSS5-F1
#
_entry.id   AF-A0A9X8DSS5-F1
#
_cell.length_a   1.000
_cell.length_b   1.000
_cell.length_c   1.000
_cell.angle_alpha   90.00
_cell.angle_beta   90.00
_cell.angle_gamma   90.00
#
_symmetry.space_group_name_H-M   'P 1'
#
loop_
_entity.id
_entity.type
_entity.pdbx_description
1 polymer ?
#
loop_
_entity_poly.entity_id
_entity_poly.type
_entity_poly.pdbx_seq_one_letter_code
_entity_poly.pdbx_strand_id
1 'polypeptide(L)' 'MSPLTETRELKETVQIGTFTFHDTQLTEWDLKDKAFDVILGQPWFKKHNPVIDWRKHDIVSVDE' A
#
# COMPACT_ATOMS: atom_id res chain seq x y z
N MET A 1 17.13 22.84 8.28
CA MET A 1 16.08 21.87 8.66
C MET A 1 15.23 21.64 7.42
N SER A 2 15.03 20.38 7.01
CA SER A 2 14.05 20.07 5.98
C SER A 2 12.65 20.41 6.50
N PRO A 3 11.72 20.90 5.66
CA PRO A 3 10.35 21.15 6.09
C PRO A 3 9.74 19.86 6.65
N LEU A 4 9.08 19.95 7.80
CA LEU A 4 8.21 18.87 8.25
C LEU A 4 7.14 18.68 7.19
N THR A 5 7.04 17.48 6.64
CA THR A 5 5.93 17.18 5.73
C THR A 5 4.74 16.79 6.58
N GLU A 6 3.61 17.46 6.38
CA GLU A 6 2.36 17.06 7.03
C GLU A 6 1.95 15.68 6.51
N THR A 7 1.73 14.75 7.44
CA THR A 7 1.23 13.41 7.15
C THR A 7 -0.15 13.26 7.76
N ARG A 8 -1.07 12.64 7.03
CA ARG A 8 -2.42 12.35 7.52
C ARG A 8 -2.66 10.85 7.55
N GLU A 9 -3.25 10.37 8.64
CA GLU A 9 -3.80 9.00 8.70
C GLU A 9 -5.18 8.96 8.04
N LEU A 10 -5.41 7.95 7.21
CA LEU A 10 -6.68 7.70 6.55
C LEU A 10 -6.98 6.20 6.45
N LYS A 11 -8.25 5.90 6.19
CA LYS A 11 -8.72 4.56 5.84
C LYS A 11 -9.41 4.64 4.50
N GLU A 12 -8.91 3.88 3.54
CA GLU A 12 -9.45 3.85 2.18
C GLU A 12 -9.57 2.43 1.68
N THR A 13 -10.40 2.25 0.65
CA THR A 13 -10.44 0.99 -0.10
C THR A 13 -9.32 1.00 -1.14
N VAL A 14 -8.40 0.06 -1.02
CA VAL A 14 -7.27 -0.10 -1.95
C VAL A 14 -7.54 -1.30 -2.84
N GLN A 15 -7.49 -1.10 -4.15
CA GLN A 15 -7.57 -2.20 -5.12
C GLN A 15 -6.20 -2.46 -5.74
N ILE A 16 -5.74 -3.71 -5.69
CA ILE A 16 -4.46 -4.16 -6.26
C ILE A 16 -4.75 -5.37 -7.14
N GLY A 17 -4.68 -5.18 -8.47
CA GLY A 17 -5.10 -6.20 -9.43
C GLY A 17 -6.56 -6.61 -9.21
N THR A 18 -6.78 -7.88 -8.90
CA THR A 18 -8.10 -8.46 -8.61
C THR A 18 -8.49 -8.42 -7.13
N PHE A 19 -7.60 -7.97 -6.24
CA PHE A 19 -7.85 -7.92 -4.80
C PHE A 19 -8.33 -6.54 -4.36
N THR A 20 -9.31 -6.54 -3.46
CA THR A 20 -9.87 -5.32 -2.87
C THR A 20 -9.72 -5.37 -1.36
N PHE A 21 -9.03 -4.37 -0.80
CA PHE A 21 -8.76 -4.27 0.63
C PHE A 21 -9.53 -3.08 1.22
N HIS A 22 -10.64 -3.38 1.89
CA HIS A 22 -11.45 -2.37 2.56
C HIS A 22 -10.77 -1.86 3.84
N ASP A 23 -11.05 -0.60 4.18
CA ASP A 23 -10.57 0.05 5.41
C ASP A 23 -9.05 -0.07 5.64
N THR A 24 -8.27 -0.03 4.56
CA THR A 24 -6.81 -0.11 4.63
C THR A 24 -6.28 1.17 5.26
N GLN A 25 -5.57 1.03 6.39
CA GLN A 25 -4.91 2.15 7.06
C GLN A 25 -3.70 2.60 6.24
N LEU A 26 -3.70 3.86 5.84
CA LEU A 26 -2.66 4.48 5.05
C LEU A 26 -2.20 5.79 5.70
N THR A 27 -0.96 6.16 5.38
CA THR A 27 -0.44 7.50 5.68
C THR A 27 -0.27 8.23 4.36
N GLU A 28 -1.09 9.26 4.14
CA GLU A 28 -0.94 10.13 2.98
C GLU A 28 0.26 11.04 3.19
N TRP A 29 1.08 11.12 2.15
CA TRP A 29 2.26 11.96 2.10
C TRP A 29 2.25 12.70 0.77
N ASP A 30 2.39 14.03 0.80
CA ASP A 30 2.69 14.81 -0.40
C ASP A 30 4.10 14.46 -0.91
N LEU A 31 4.14 13.52 -1.85
CA LEU A 31 5.38 13.06 -2.48
C LEU A 31 5.85 13.96 -3.64
N LYS A 32 5.19 15.10 -3.88
CA LYS A 32 5.49 16.06 -4.95
C LYS A 32 5.61 15.37 -6.32
N ASP A 33 6.79 15.39 -6.92
CA ASP A 33 7.04 14.90 -8.29
C ASP A 33 7.30 13.38 -8.37
N LYS A 34 7.14 12.62 -7.28
CA LYS A 34 7.34 11.16 -7.33
C LYS A 34 6.10 10.47 -7.88
N ALA A 35 6.31 9.57 -8.84
CA ALA A 35 5.24 8.85 -9.55
C ALA A 35 4.73 7.59 -8.81
N PHE A 36 4.86 7.51 -7.49
CA PHE A 36 4.36 6.35 -6.73
C PHE A 36 3.02 6.72 -6.09
N ASP A 37 1.96 5.99 -6.43
CA ASP A 37 0.63 6.25 -5.87
C ASP A 37 0.47 5.66 -4.46
N VAL A 38 0.99 4.45 -4.21
CA VAL A 38 0.84 3.74 -2.93
C VAL A 38 2.11 2.94 -2.59
N ILE A 39 2.54 3.00 -1.32
CA ILE A 39 3.62 2.17 -0.79
C ILE A 39 3.03 1.22 0.25
N LEU A 40 3.10 -0.09 -0.01
CA LEU A 40 2.72 -1.11 0.97
C LEU A 40 3.93 -1.44 1.85
N GLY A 41 3.85 -1.06 3.13
CA GLY A 41 4.89 -1.37 4.11
C GLY A 41 4.77 -2.78 4.69
N GLN A 42 5.76 -3.17 5.50
CA GLN A 42 5.78 -4.44 6.23
C GLN A 42 4.47 -4.78 6.99
N PRO A 43 3.74 -3.83 7.60
CA PRO A 43 2.48 -4.14 8.28
C PRO A 43 1.43 -4.79 7.36
N TRP A 44 1.35 -4.33 6.11
CA TRP A 44 0.42 -4.90 5.13
C TRP A 44 0.81 -6.34 4.77
N PHE A 45 2.09 -6.61 4.54
CA PHE A 45 2.61 -7.96 4.30
C PHE A 45 2.37 -8.92 5.46
N LYS A 46 2.48 -8.45 6.71
CA LYS A 46 2.21 -9.28 7.88
C LYS A 46 0.73 -9.60 8.04
N LYS A 47 -0.15 -8.67 7.69
CA LYS A 47 -1.60 -8.84 7.80
C LYS A 47 -2.15 -9.78 6.73
N HIS A 48 -1.74 -9.57 5.48
CA HIS A 48 -2.31 -10.25 4.31
C HIS A 48 -1.45 -11.38 3.76
N ASN A 49 -0.22 -11.57 4.29
CA ASN A 49 0.70 -12.66 3.94
C ASN A 49 0.68 -13.04 2.44
N PRO A 50 0.95 -12.07 1.56
CA PRO A 50 0.73 -12.25 0.12
C PRO A 50 1.69 -13.27 -0.47
N VAL A 51 1.19 -14.07 -1.41
CA VAL A 51 2.04 -14.89 -2.28
C VAL A 51 2.30 -14.11 -3.55
N ILE A 52 3.54 -13.64 -3.74
CA ILE A 52 3.96 -12.88 -4.91
C ILE A 52 4.68 -13.80 -5.90
N ASP A 53 4.13 -13.94 -7.10
CA ASP A 53 4.82 -14.57 -8.22
C ASP A 53 5.68 -13.53 -8.94
N TRP A 54 6.94 -13.46 -8.55
CA TRP A 54 7.92 -12.55 -9.13
C TRP A 54 8.20 -12.78 -10.61
N ARG A 55 7.90 -13.96 -11.19
CA ARG A 55 8.10 -14.20 -12.63
C ARG A 55 6.94 -13.67 -13.45
N LYS A 56 5.72 -13.71 -12.90
CA LYS A 56 4.52 -13.13 -13.52
C LYS A 56 4.31 -11.67 -13.16
N HIS A 57 5.08 -11.16 -12.19
CA HIS A 57 4.92 -9.84 -11.60
C HIS A 57 3.51 -9.63 -11.04
N ASP A 58 2.99 -10.64 -10.33
CA ASP A 58 1.61 -10.66 -9.88
C ASP A 58 1.46 -11.15 -8.43
N ILE A 59 0.39 -10.74 -7.76
CA ILE A 59 -0.03 -11.28 -6.47
C ILE A 59 -0.98 -12.44 -6.77
N VAL A 60 -0.65 -13.65 -6.31
CA VAL A 60 -1.42 -14.85 -6.62
C VAL A 60 -2.50 -15.10 -5.57
N SER A 61 -2.22 -14.76 -4.32
CA SER A 61 -3.15 -14.90 -3.21
C SER A 61 -2.77 -13.98 -2.06
N VAL A 62 -3.74 -13.70 -1.21
CA VAL A 62 -3.60 -13.03 0.08
C VAL A 62 -4.46 -13.76 1.10
N ASP A 63 -4.06 -13.69 2.36
CA ASP A 63 -4.88 -14.08 3.49
C ASP A 63 -5.92 -12.98 3.76
N GLU A 64 -7.14 -13.39 4.14
CA GLU A 64 -8.26 -12.50 4.49
C GLU A 64 -8.08 -11.83 5.87
#